data_AF-A0A7K5LBG9-F1
#
_entry.id   AF-A0A7K5LBG9-F1
#
_cell.length_a   1.000
_cell.length_b   1.000
_cell.length_c   1.000
_cell.angle_alpha   90.00
_cell.angle_beta   90.00
_cell.angle_gamma   90.00
#
_symmetry.space_group_name_H-M   'P 1'
#
loop_
_entity.id
_entity.type
_entity.pdbx_description
1 polymer ?
#
loop_
_entity_poly.entity_id
_entity_poly.type
_entity_poly.pdbx_seq_one_letter_code
_entity_poly.pdbx_strand_id
1 'polypeptide(L)'
;VEPHKGFFGDDTGLNGVRLICDKGGQVTSSEGPRGSWGRPESCPPGQRLVSFRLRVEAPRGLWDDTAANSVAAICSGGSVLEGRGGPQGSWGNWSLPCPPGGGVCGLRTRLEPPQRGGDDTGLNDLELYCCS
;
A
#
# COMPACT_ATOMS: atom_id res chain seq x y z
N VAL A 1 -4.44 1.36 8.21
CA VAL A 1 -5.21 2.57 7.82
C VAL A 1 -5.87 3.11 9.06
N GLU A 2 -5.77 4.41 9.31
CA GLU A 2 -6.49 5.04 10.42
C GLU A 2 -7.96 5.29 10.04
N PRO A 3 -8.93 5.04 10.94
CA PRO A 3 -10.33 5.36 10.68
C PRO A 3 -10.55 6.88 10.63
N HIS A 4 -11.52 7.33 9.83
CA HIS A 4 -11.81 8.75 9.63
C HIS A 4 -12.22 9.44 10.95
N LYS A 5 -11.49 10.48 11.38
CA LYS A 5 -11.69 11.16 12.68
C LYS A 5 -12.31 12.56 12.60
N GLY A 6 -12.65 13.05 11.40
CA GLY A 6 -13.37 14.32 11.21
C GLY A 6 -12.43 15.55 11.15
N PHE A 7 -13.02 16.76 11.09
CA PHE A 7 -12.38 18.02 10.64
C PHE A 7 -11.09 18.49 11.36
N PHE A 8 -10.68 17.85 12.46
CA PHE A 8 -9.47 18.18 13.23
C PHE A 8 -8.51 16.99 13.45
N GLY A 9 -8.83 15.81 12.93
CA GLY A 9 -7.94 14.65 12.92
C GLY A 9 -7.57 14.37 11.47
N ASP A 10 -6.29 14.47 11.17
CA ASP A 10 -5.73 13.98 9.92
C ASP A 10 -6.15 12.52 9.70
N ASP A 11 -6.79 12.27 8.55
CA ASP A 11 -7.14 10.92 8.11
C ASP A 11 -5.90 10.32 7.44
N THR A 12 -4.86 10.04 8.24
CA THR A 12 -3.46 10.02 7.79
C THR A 12 -3.07 8.66 7.19
N GLY A 13 -3.39 8.47 5.91
CA GLY A 13 -2.65 7.59 5.00
C GLY A 13 -2.60 6.08 5.30
N LEU A 14 -1.97 5.36 4.37
CA LEU A 14 -1.49 4.00 4.60
C LEU A 14 -0.33 4.05 5.58
N ASN A 15 -0.38 3.21 6.60
CA ASN A 15 0.71 3.03 7.56
C ASN A 15 1.45 1.70 7.36
N GLY A 16 0.91 0.79 6.54
CA GLY A 16 1.52 -0.51 6.32
C GLY A 16 0.78 -1.30 5.25
N VAL A 17 1.49 -2.24 4.63
CA VAL A 17 0.98 -3.18 3.65
C VAL A 17 1.37 -4.59 4.08
N ARG A 18 0.42 -5.52 3.97
CA ARG A 18 0.58 -6.93 4.33
C ARG A 18 0.20 -7.80 3.15
N LEU A 19 1.09 -8.73 2.80
CA LEU A 19 0.80 -9.79 1.85
C LEU A 19 0.30 -11.04 2.59
N ILE A 20 -0.68 -11.72 1.99
CA ILE A 20 -1.13 -13.05 2.43
C ILE A 20 -0.67 -14.05 1.37
N CYS A 21 0.10 -15.04 1.80
CA CYS A 21 0.75 -15.98 0.90
C CYS A 21 -0.13 -17.21 0.61
N ASP A 22 -0.03 -17.74 -0.61
CA ASP A 22 -0.75 -18.92 -1.09
C ASP A 22 -0.42 -20.20 -0.30
N LYS A 23 0.83 -20.34 0.13
CA LYS A 23 1.33 -21.45 0.97
C LYS A 23 1.08 -21.23 2.48
N GLY A 24 0.28 -20.23 2.82
CA GLY A 24 0.07 -19.80 4.20
C GLY A 24 1.16 -18.85 4.69
N GLY A 25 0.82 -18.10 5.75
CA GLY A 25 1.68 -17.04 6.29
C GLY A 25 1.29 -15.64 5.80
N GLN A 26 1.87 -14.65 6.47
CA GLN A 26 1.67 -13.23 6.18
C GLN A 26 3.03 -12.55 6.24
N VAL A 27 3.29 -11.65 5.31
CA VAL A 27 4.56 -10.90 5.26
C VAL A 27 4.24 -9.41 5.30
N THR A 28 4.98 -8.69 6.14
CA THR A 28 5.04 -7.24 6.21
C THR A 28 6.49 -6.79 6.08
N SER A 29 6.69 -5.48 5.90
CA SER A 29 8.00 -4.84 5.97
C SER A 29 7.97 -3.83 7.13
N SER A 30 8.50 -2.62 6.98
CA SER A 30 8.33 -1.57 7.98
C SER A 30 6.87 -1.11 8.05
N GLU A 31 6.35 -0.96 9.26
CA GLU A 31 4.99 -0.54 9.55
C GLU A 31 5.00 0.72 10.45
N GLY A 32 4.11 1.66 10.18
CA GLY A 32 3.81 2.79 11.05
C GLY A 32 3.10 2.31 12.33
N PRO A 33 3.18 3.07 13.42
CA PRO A 33 2.68 2.65 14.74
C PRO A 33 1.15 2.71 14.86
N ARG A 34 0.43 3.24 13.86
CA ARG A 34 -0.99 3.56 13.98
C ARG A 34 -1.89 2.87 12.95
N GLY A 35 -3.19 2.99 13.20
CA GLY A 35 -4.26 2.44 12.38
C GLY A 35 -4.56 0.97 12.66
N SER A 36 -5.50 0.45 11.88
CA SER A 36 -5.90 -0.96 11.91
C SER A 36 -5.73 -1.61 10.55
N TRP A 37 -5.55 -2.92 10.55
CA TRP A 37 -5.57 -3.74 9.33
C TRP A 37 -6.98 -3.81 8.75
N GLY A 38 -7.09 -3.50 7.46
CA GLY A 38 -8.33 -3.71 6.70
C GLY A 38 -8.60 -5.20 6.45
N ARG A 39 -9.79 -5.49 5.89
CA ARG A 39 -10.07 -6.82 5.37
C ARG A 39 -9.13 -7.13 4.20
N PRO A 40 -8.62 -8.36 4.08
CA PRO A 40 -7.78 -8.73 2.95
C PRO A 40 -8.60 -8.81 1.68
N GLU A 41 -8.00 -8.36 0.59
CA GLU A 41 -8.48 -8.60 -0.76
C GLU A 41 -7.60 -9.70 -1.37
N SER A 42 -8.17 -10.58 -2.20
CA SER A 42 -7.47 -11.75 -2.72
C SER A 42 -7.76 -11.96 -4.19
N CYS A 43 -6.74 -12.43 -4.92
CA CYS A 43 -6.93 -12.81 -6.31
C CYS A 43 -7.88 -14.01 -6.42
N PRO A 44 -8.54 -14.18 -7.58
CA PRO A 44 -9.29 -15.40 -7.85
C PRO A 44 -8.43 -16.67 -7.65
N PRO A 45 -9.05 -17.82 -7.33
CA PRO A 45 -8.31 -19.06 -7.06
C PRO A 45 -7.29 -19.39 -8.15
N GLY A 46 -6.06 -19.72 -7.74
CA GLY A 46 -4.96 -20.09 -8.63
C GLY A 46 -4.21 -18.90 -9.26
N GLN A 47 -4.64 -17.66 -9.03
CA GLN A 47 -3.93 -16.46 -9.51
C GLN A 47 -3.01 -15.87 -8.44
N ARG A 48 -2.03 -15.10 -8.89
CA ARG A 48 -1.06 -14.40 -8.04
C ARG A 48 -1.09 -12.91 -8.31
N LEU A 49 -0.70 -12.11 -7.32
CA LEU A 49 -0.41 -10.70 -7.54
C LEU A 49 0.78 -10.56 -8.48
N VAL A 50 0.71 -9.61 -9.41
CA VAL A 50 1.78 -9.38 -10.41
C VAL A 50 2.20 -7.93 -10.54
N SER A 51 1.37 -6.96 -10.16
CA SER A 51 1.68 -5.53 -10.23
C SER A 51 0.89 -4.77 -9.18
N PHE A 52 1.33 -3.56 -8.83
CA PHE A 52 0.62 -2.67 -7.91
C PHE A 52 0.66 -1.21 -8.39
N ARG A 53 -0.20 -0.37 -7.82
CA ARG A 53 -0.10 1.08 -7.88
C ARG A 53 -0.51 1.68 -6.54
N LEU A 54 -0.01 2.86 -6.25
CA LEU A 54 -0.40 3.64 -5.07
C LEU A 54 -1.34 4.77 -5.46
N ARG A 55 -2.27 5.08 -4.56
CA ARG A 55 -3.02 6.34 -4.59
C ARG A 55 -2.31 7.31 -3.67
N VAL A 56 -1.90 8.43 -4.22
CA VAL A 56 -0.97 9.33 -3.54
C VAL A 56 -1.49 10.76 -3.66
N GLU A 57 -1.43 11.51 -2.56
CA GLU A 57 -1.75 12.93 -2.59
C GLU A 57 -0.51 13.73 -3.03
N ALA A 58 -0.69 14.62 -4.00
CA ALA A 58 0.41 15.46 -4.46
C ALA A 58 0.85 16.41 -3.33
N PRO A 59 2.15 16.73 -3.23
CA PRO A 59 2.64 17.61 -2.19
C PRO A 59 1.98 18.99 -2.29
N ARG A 60 1.34 19.45 -1.21
CA ARG A 60 0.66 20.75 -1.15
C ARG A 60 1.56 21.78 -0.47
N GLY A 61 2.60 22.21 -1.18
CA GLY A 61 3.49 23.30 -0.74
C GLY A 61 4.86 22.82 -0.28
N LEU A 62 5.54 23.63 0.53
CA LEU A 62 6.95 23.42 0.94
C LEU A 62 7.14 22.38 2.06
N TRP A 63 6.07 21.99 2.75
CA TRP A 63 6.13 21.23 4.01
C TRP A 63 5.23 19.99 4.05
N ASP A 64 4.34 19.81 3.07
CA ASP A 64 3.46 18.63 3.00
C ASP A 64 4.15 17.56 2.16
N ASP A 65 4.62 16.51 2.83
CA ASP A 65 5.19 15.33 2.19
C ASP A 65 4.11 14.47 1.51
N THR A 66 4.54 13.73 0.49
CA THR A 66 3.68 12.91 -0.37
C THR A 66 3.36 11.58 0.30
N ALA A 67 2.16 11.41 0.86
CA ALA A 67 1.73 10.17 1.51
C ALA A 67 0.85 9.29 0.60
N ALA A 68 1.04 7.96 0.68
CA ALA A 68 0.16 7.00 0.03
C ALA A 68 -1.11 6.80 0.86
N ASN A 69 -2.27 7.01 0.24
CA ASN A 69 -3.58 6.86 0.88
C ASN A 69 -4.25 5.52 0.59
N SER A 70 -3.92 4.89 -0.53
CA SER A 70 -4.42 3.56 -0.89
C SER A 70 -3.45 2.80 -1.80
N VAL A 71 -3.71 1.51 -1.97
CA VAL A 71 -2.96 0.60 -2.84
C VAL A 71 -3.94 -0.21 -3.67
N ALA A 72 -3.63 -0.43 -4.94
CA ALA A 72 -4.33 -1.38 -5.79
C ALA A 72 -3.33 -2.36 -6.40
N ALA A 73 -3.77 -3.56 -6.72
CA ALA A 73 -2.92 -4.60 -7.28
C ALA A 73 -3.61 -5.33 -8.43
N ILE A 74 -2.82 -5.83 -9.38
CA ILE A 74 -3.29 -6.65 -10.50
C ILE A 74 -2.97 -8.11 -10.21
N CYS A 75 -3.94 -8.97 -10.46
CA CYS A 75 -3.78 -10.42 -10.47
C CYS A 75 -3.32 -10.92 -11.85
N SER A 76 -2.67 -12.07 -11.90
CA SER A 76 -2.16 -12.67 -13.14
C SER A 76 -3.23 -12.91 -14.22
N GLY A 77 -4.51 -13.03 -13.85
CA GLY A 77 -5.64 -13.10 -14.78
C GLY A 77 -6.24 -11.75 -15.16
N GLY A 78 -5.62 -10.62 -14.81
CA GLY A 78 -6.01 -9.26 -15.20
C GLY A 78 -7.05 -8.59 -14.29
N SER A 79 -7.58 -9.30 -13.28
CA SER A 79 -8.46 -8.66 -12.28
C SER A 79 -7.68 -7.68 -11.40
N VAL A 80 -8.35 -6.59 -10.99
CA VAL A 80 -7.80 -5.55 -10.12
C VAL A 80 -8.39 -5.69 -8.72
N LEU A 81 -7.52 -5.69 -7.72
CA LEU A 81 -7.88 -5.59 -6.31
C LEU A 81 -7.60 -4.17 -5.83
N GLU A 82 -8.62 -3.48 -5.33
CA GLU A 82 -8.45 -2.16 -4.73
C GLU A 82 -8.48 -2.27 -3.20
N GLY A 83 -7.43 -1.77 -2.56
CA GLY A 83 -7.35 -1.69 -1.11
C GLY A 83 -8.33 -0.67 -0.55
N ARG A 84 -8.75 -0.90 0.69
CA ARG A 84 -9.71 -0.04 1.42
C ARG A 84 -9.07 1.19 2.06
N GLY A 85 -8.10 1.78 1.38
CA GLY A 85 -7.46 3.03 1.79
C GLY A 85 -8.36 4.25 1.59
N GLY A 86 -7.83 5.43 1.88
CA GLY A 86 -8.53 6.70 1.75
C GLY A 86 -8.80 7.11 0.29
N PRO A 87 -9.87 7.88 0.02
CA PRO A 87 -10.20 8.38 -1.30
C PRO A 87 -9.37 9.59 -1.75
N GLN A 88 -8.43 10.08 -0.96
CA GLN A 88 -7.65 11.28 -1.25
C GLN A 88 -6.50 10.99 -2.23
N GLY A 89 -6.15 12.00 -3.03
CA GLY A 89 -5.10 11.92 -4.03
C GLY A 89 -5.50 11.19 -5.33
N SER A 90 -4.50 10.94 -6.16
CA SER A 90 -4.63 10.36 -7.50
C SER A 90 -3.88 9.03 -7.58
N TRP A 91 -4.39 8.11 -8.40
CA TRP A 91 -3.68 6.87 -8.71
C TRP A 91 -2.45 7.17 -9.56
N GLY A 92 -1.29 6.68 -9.11
CA GLY A 92 -0.08 6.65 -9.92
C GLY A 92 -0.15 5.61 -11.04
N ASN A 93 0.95 5.51 -11.79
CA ASN A 93 1.13 4.46 -12.78
C ASN A 93 1.24 3.09 -12.10
N TRP A 94 0.84 2.05 -12.84
CA TRP A 94 1.12 0.67 -12.44
C TRP A 94 2.63 0.41 -12.44
N SER A 95 3.08 -0.37 -11.46
CA SER A 95 4.43 -0.93 -11.44
C SER A 95 4.61 -1.85 -12.65
N LEU A 96 5.87 -2.07 -13.04
CA LEU A 96 6.18 -3.14 -13.96
C LEU A 96 5.61 -4.46 -13.41
N PRO A 97 4.92 -5.26 -14.25
CA PRO A 97 4.41 -6.54 -13.80
C PRO A 97 5.55 -7.52 -13.59
N CYS A 98 5.32 -8.50 -12.72
CA CYS A 98 6.22 -9.64 -12.59
C CYS A 98 6.41 -10.36 -13.94
N PRO A 99 7.58 -10.98 -14.18
CA PRO A 99 7.83 -11.74 -15.39
C PRO A 99 6.76 -12.83 -15.62
N PRO A 100 6.52 -13.24 -16.88
CA PRO A 100 5.55 -14.30 -17.19
C PRO A 100 5.78 -15.56 -16.36
N GLY A 101 4.71 -16.09 -15.77
CA GLY A 101 4.74 -17.25 -14.88
C GLY A 101 5.11 -16.94 -13.42
N GLY A 102 5.67 -15.77 -13.15
CA GLY A 102 6.01 -15.31 -11.81
C GLY A 102 4.85 -14.62 -11.07
N GLY A 103 5.09 -14.33 -9.79
CA GLY A 103 4.19 -13.57 -8.94
C GLY A 103 4.91 -12.91 -7.78
N VAL A 104 4.21 -12.02 -7.10
CA VAL A 104 4.73 -11.30 -5.93
C VAL A 104 4.97 -12.30 -4.80
N CYS A 105 6.18 -12.27 -4.24
CA CYS A 105 6.64 -13.15 -3.14
C CYS A 105 7.18 -12.37 -1.94
N GLY A 106 7.28 -11.06 -2.03
CA GLY A 106 7.75 -10.21 -0.94
C GLY A 106 7.49 -8.74 -1.20
N LEU A 107 7.71 -7.92 -0.18
CA LEU A 107 7.54 -6.48 -0.27
C LEU A 107 8.63 -5.73 0.53
N ARG A 108 8.85 -4.48 0.17
CA ARG A 108 9.60 -3.49 0.94
C ARG A 108 8.79 -2.19 0.99
N THR A 109 8.51 -1.70 2.19
CA THR A 109 7.85 -0.41 2.38
C THR A 109 8.87 0.69 2.65
N ARG A 110 8.56 1.91 2.22
CA ARG A 110 9.24 3.13 2.64
C ARG A 110 8.28 3.94 3.50
N LEU A 111 8.67 4.17 4.74
CA LEU A 111 7.95 5.04 5.66
C LEU A 111 8.63 6.40 5.74
N GLU A 112 7.88 7.43 6.11
CA GLU A 112 8.45 8.71 6.53
C GLU A 112 9.29 8.55 7.79
N PRO A 113 10.41 9.29 7.90
CA PRO A 113 11.12 9.37 9.16
C PRO A 113 10.25 10.10 10.20
N PRO A 114 10.33 9.72 11.48
CA PRO A 114 9.64 10.46 12.54
C PRO A 114 10.05 11.93 12.52
N GLN A 115 9.13 12.86 12.26
CA GLN A 115 9.42 14.28 12.43
C GLN A 115 9.30 14.68 13.91
N ARG A 116 9.99 15.76 14.30
CA ARG A 116 10.06 16.20 15.70
C ARG A 116 8.75 16.91 16.08
N GLY A 117 7.78 16.15 16.59
CA GLY A 117 6.65 16.69 17.37
C GLY A 117 5.26 16.64 16.75
N GLY A 118 5.06 15.89 15.65
CA GLY A 118 3.77 15.68 15.00
C GLY A 118 3.49 14.22 14.66
N ASP A 119 2.32 13.95 14.07
CA ASP A 119 1.85 12.62 13.69
C ASP A 119 2.55 12.12 12.41
N ASP A 120 3.81 11.72 12.53
CA ASP A 120 4.72 11.73 11.37
C ASP A 120 5.26 10.34 10.99
N THR A 121 4.40 9.42 10.53
CA THR A 121 4.89 8.18 9.88
C THR A 121 3.90 7.64 8.85
N GLY A 122 3.78 8.29 7.69
CA GLY A 122 3.05 7.76 6.53
C GLY A 122 3.87 6.77 5.69
N LEU A 123 3.19 5.88 4.95
CA LEU A 123 3.81 5.09 3.88
C LEU A 123 3.97 5.97 2.64
N ASN A 124 5.20 6.11 2.16
CA ASN A 124 5.52 6.91 0.98
C ASN A 124 5.65 6.07 -0.28
N ASP A 125 6.18 4.85 -0.13
CA ASP A 125 6.45 4.00 -1.29
C ASP A 125 6.35 2.51 -0.93
N LEU A 126 6.12 1.70 -1.97
CA LEU A 126 6.04 0.26 -1.90
C LEU A 126 6.87 -0.31 -3.05
N GLU A 127 7.66 -1.32 -2.75
CA GLU A 127 8.34 -2.14 -3.75
C GLU A 127 7.92 -3.59 -3.56
N LEU A 128 7.64 -4.29 -4.65
CA LEU A 128 7.29 -5.70 -4.63
C LEU A 128 8.40 -6.54 -5.26
N TYR A 129 8.67 -7.69 -4.65
CA TYR A 129 9.61 -8.68 -5.17
C TYR A 129 8.85 -9.77 -5.93
N CYS A 130 9.36 -10.13 -7.11
CA CYS A 130 8.79 -11.18 -7.96
C CYS A 130 9.62 -12.46 -7.88
N CYS A 131 8.94 -13.60 -7.76
CA CYS A 131 9.53 -14.94 -7.79
C CYS A 131 8.82 -15.82 -8.83
N SER A 132 9.46 -16.93 -9.21
CA SER A 132 8.94 -17.95 -10.13
C SER A 132 8.50 -19.21 -9.41
#